data_AF-A0A3C2B5L3-F1
#
_entry.id   AF-A0A3C2B5L3-F1
#
_cell.length_a   1.000
_cell.length_b   1.000
_cell.length_c   1.000
_cell.angle_alpha   90.00
_cell.angle_beta   90.00
_cell.angle_gamma   90.00
#
_symmetry.space_group_name_H-M   'P 1'
#
loop_
_entity.id
_entity.type
_entity.pdbx_description
1 polymer ?
#
loop_
_entity_poly.entity_id
_entity_poly.type
_entity_poly.pdbx_seq_one_letter_code
_entity_poly.pdbx_strand_id
1 'polypeptide(L)'
;MFDSLSSRLEGIVKRLRGKGRLSEADVDEMLKEIRTALLEADVNVGVVRNVVARIREQAVGARLSEALDPGQQVVKIVNAELTAMLGGETLKITYAGRPPTVVLMAGLQGSGKTTNSAKLARWFKSQGRQPLLVGADLQRPAAVEQLRTLGRQIDVPVFSEPGDPVATAQRGFGE
;
A
#
# COMPACT_ATOMS: atom_id res chain seq x y z
N MET A 1 4.53 -11.60 -6.64
CA MET A 1 3.10 -11.47 -6.28
C MET A 1 2.36 -10.67 -7.34
N PHE A 2 2.78 -9.44 -7.67
CA PHE A 2 2.14 -8.65 -8.73
C PHE A 2 2.48 -9.10 -10.17
N ASP A 3 3.56 -9.87 -10.36
CA ASP A 3 3.96 -10.33 -11.71
C ASP A 3 2.96 -11.33 -12.33
N SER A 4 2.27 -12.14 -11.51
CA SER A 4 1.22 -13.03 -11.99
C SER A 4 -0.03 -12.26 -12.44
N LEU A 5 -0.38 -11.18 -11.74
CA LEU A 5 -1.47 -10.29 -12.12
C LEU A 5 -1.13 -9.55 -13.43
N SER A 6 0.07 -8.98 -13.53
CA SER A 6 0.53 -8.28 -14.72
C SER A 6 0.55 -9.19 -15.96
N SER A 7 1.11 -10.39 -15.85
CA SER A 7 1.17 -11.34 -16.97
C SER A 7 -0.21 -11.81 -17.43
N ARG A 8 -1.15 -12.05 -16.50
CA ARG A 8 -2.54 -12.40 -16.84
C ARG A 8 -3.26 -11.24 -17.54
N LEU A 9 -3.12 -10.01 -17.03
CA LEU A 9 -3.68 -8.82 -17.68
C LEU A 9 -3.12 -8.62 -19.09
N GLU A 10 -1.81 -8.78 -19.30
CA GLU A 10 -1.21 -8.74 -20.64
C GLU A 10 -1.80 -9.81 -21.58
N GLY A 11 -2.02 -11.02 -21.07
CA GLY A 11 -2.64 -12.11 -21.82
C GLY A 11 -4.09 -11.82 -22.23
N ILE A 12 -4.85 -11.17 -21.36
CA ILE A 12 -6.21 -10.69 -21.65
C ILE A 12 -6.16 -9.63 -22.75
N VAL A 13 -5.31 -8.61 -22.61
CA VAL A 13 -5.17 -7.53 -23.59
C VAL A 13 -4.81 -8.07 -24.97
N LYS A 14 -3.87 -9.01 -25.05
CA LYS A 14 -3.50 -9.66 -26.32
C LYS A 14 -4.68 -10.39 -26.99
N ARG A 15 -5.54 -11.05 -26.21
CA ARG A 15 -6.74 -11.75 -26.73
C ARG A 15 -7.84 -10.82 -27.20
N LEU A 16 -7.96 -9.65 -26.57
CA LEU A 16 -8.95 -8.64 -26.92
C LEU A 16 -8.48 -7.72 -28.07
N ARG A 17 -7.16 -7.60 -28.26
CA ARG A 17 -6.55 -6.80 -29.34
C ARG A 17 -6.98 -7.34 -30.70
N GLY A 18 -7.65 -6.49 -31.48
CA GLY A 18 -8.17 -6.84 -32.81
C GLY A 18 -9.62 -7.31 -32.85
N LYS A 19 -10.29 -7.47 -31.70
CA LYS A 19 -11.75 -7.59 -31.66
C LYS A 19 -12.36 -6.18 -31.78
N GLY A 20 -13.13 -5.94 -32.84
CA GLY A 20 -13.74 -4.62 -33.07
C GLY A 20 -14.80 -4.23 -32.03
N ARG A 21 -15.40 -5.21 -31.35
CA ARG A 21 -16.37 -4.99 -30.26
C ARG A 21 -16.30 -6.14 -29.26
N LEU A 22 -16.42 -5.82 -27.97
CA LEU A 22 -16.49 -6.81 -26.90
C LEU A 22 -17.92 -7.35 -26.76
N SER A 23 -18.06 -8.68 -26.67
CA SER A 23 -19.31 -9.31 -26.25
C SER A 23 -19.38 -9.41 -24.72
N GLU A 24 -20.58 -9.58 -24.17
CA GLU A 24 -20.74 -9.85 -22.72
C GLU A 24 -19.99 -11.12 -22.28
N ALA A 25 -19.93 -12.13 -23.15
CA ALA A 25 -19.20 -13.37 -22.87
C ALA A 25 -17.68 -13.12 -22.75
N ASP A 26 -17.10 -12.25 -23.59
CA ASP A 26 -15.69 -11.88 -23.51
C ASP A 26 -15.38 -11.15 -22.18
N VAL A 27 -16.30 -10.26 -21.76
CA VAL A 27 -16.18 -9.54 -20.49
C VAL A 27 -16.24 -10.51 -19.31
N ASP A 28 -17.16 -11.47 -19.34
CA ASP A 28 -17.30 -12.44 -18.26
C ASP A 28 -16.12 -13.40 -18.13
N GLU A 29 -15.54 -13.85 -19.24
CA GLU A 29 -14.32 -14.69 -19.23
C GLU A 29 -13.16 -13.92 -18.60
N MET A 30 -12.95 -12.68 -19.03
CA MET A 30 -11.93 -11.80 -18.47
C MET A 30 -12.11 -11.56 -16.96
N LEU A 31 -13.33 -11.25 -16.53
CA LEU A 31 -13.61 -10.98 -15.12
C LEU A 31 -13.32 -12.18 -14.23
N LYS A 32 -13.51 -13.41 -14.73
CA LYS A 32 -13.11 -14.64 -14.03
C LYS A 32 -11.60 -14.70 -13.84
N GLU A 33 -10.82 -14.37 -14.86
CA GLU A 33 -9.35 -14.37 -14.76
C GLU A 33 -8.85 -13.31 -13.77
N ILE A 34 -9.39 -12.08 -13.83
CA ILE A 34 -9.07 -11.00 -12.89
C ILE A 34 -9.42 -11.42 -11.46
N ARG A 35 -10.60 -12.02 -11.26
CA ARG A 35 -11.02 -12.54 -9.95
C ARG A 35 -10.01 -13.54 -9.39
N THR A 36 -9.63 -14.53 -10.19
CA THR A 36 -8.66 -15.55 -9.77
C THR A 36 -7.31 -14.91 -9.44
N ALA A 37 -6.83 -14.00 -10.28
CA ALA A 37 -5.56 -13.30 -10.06
C ALA A 37 -5.55 -12.48 -8.76
N LEU A 38 -6.65 -11.79 -8.44
CA LEU A 38 -6.77 -11.03 -7.20
C LEU A 38 -6.83 -11.93 -5.96
N LEU A 39 -7.51 -13.07 -6.05
CA LEU A 39 -7.57 -14.05 -4.96
C LEU A 39 -6.21 -14.73 -4.73
N GLU A 40 -5.48 -15.07 -5.80
CA GLU A 40 -4.09 -15.56 -5.75
C GLU A 40 -3.14 -14.53 -5.14
N ALA A 41 -3.47 -13.24 -5.24
CA ALA A 41 -2.73 -12.13 -4.65
C ALA A 41 -3.19 -11.77 -3.22
N ASP A 42 -3.80 -12.71 -2.50
CA ASP A 42 -4.28 -12.55 -1.11
C ASP A 42 -5.26 -11.37 -0.89
N VAL A 43 -5.96 -10.93 -1.95
CA VAL A 43 -7.00 -9.91 -1.80
C VAL A 43 -8.25 -10.51 -1.19
N ASN A 44 -8.83 -9.82 -0.20
CA ASN A 44 -10.03 -10.27 0.48
C ASN A 44 -11.19 -10.54 -0.50
N VAL A 45 -11.88 -11.68 -0.35
CA VAL A 45 -12.96 -12.12 -1.24
C VAL A 45 -14.10 -11.09 -1.40
N GLY A 46 -14.44 -10.36 -0.35
CA GLY A 46 -15.46 -9.31 -0.40
C GLY A 46 -15.02 -8.13 -1.26
N VAL A 47 -13.76 -7.72 -1.13
CA VAL A 47 -13.16 -6.67 -1.97
C VAL A 47 -13.13 -7.12 -3.43
N VAL A 48 -12.68 -8.35 -3.70
CA VAL A 48 -12.65 -8.89 -5.07
C VAL A 48 -14.05 -8.91 -5.69
N ARG A 49 -15.08 -9.36 -4.96
CA ARG A 49 -16.47 -9.36 -5.45
C ARG A 49 -16.92 -7.95 -5.84
N ASN A 50 -16.64 -6.96 -5.00
CA ASN A 50 -17.03 -5.57 -5.25
C ASN A 50 -16.30 -4.98 -6.45
N VAL A 51 -14.99 -5.21 -6.58
CA VAL A 51 -14.18 -4.74 -7.71
C VAL A 51 -14.68 -5.34 -9.02
N VAL A 52 -14.87 -6.66 -9.06
CA VAL A 52 -15.36 -7.37 -10.26
C VAL A 52 -16.74 -6.88 -10.69
N ALA A 53 -17.65 -6.63 -9.74
CA ALA A 53 -18.98 -6.10 -10.04
C ALA A 53 -18.92 -4.71 -10.68
N ARG A 54 -18.11 -3.80 -10.14
CA ARG A 54 -17.94 -2.44 -10.70
C ARG A 54 -17.28 -2.45 -12.08
N ILE A 55 -16.27 -3.30 -12.29
CA ILE A 55 -15.67 -3.47 -13.62
C ILE A 55 -16.72 -3.98 -14.62
N ARG A 56 -17.57 -4.94 -14.24
CA ARG A 56 -18.65 -5.46 -15.10
C ARG A 56 -19.63 -4.37 -15.50
N GLU A 57 -20.10 -3.59 -14.53
CA GLU A 57 -21.03 -2.49 -14.76
C GLU A 57 -20.44 -1.45 -15.72
N GLN A 58 -19.17 -1.07 -15.54
CA GLN A 58 -18.51 -0.12 -16.43
C GLN A 58 -18.23 -0.70 -17.82
N ALA A 59 -17.86 -1.98 -17.92
CA ALA A 59 -17.54 -2.62 -19.20
C ALA A 59 -18.79 -2.89 -20.06
N VAL A 60 -19.93 -3.17 -19.43
CA VAL A 60 -21.22 -3.43 -20.13
C VAL A 60 -22.02 -2.13 -20.32
N GLY A 61 -21.99 -1.23 -19.34
CA GLY A 61 -22.78 0.01 -19.31
C GLY A 61 -22.13 1.19 -20.03
N ALA A 62 -20.80 1.25 -20.11
CA ALA A 62 -20.16 2.19 -21.03
C ALA A 62 -20.44 1.69 -22.44
N ARG A 63 -21.10 2.52 -23.26
CA ARG A 63 -20.90 2.44 -24.71
C ARG A 63 -19.41 2.72 -24.92
N LEU A 64 -18.62 1.64 -24.90
CA LEU A 64 -17.20 1.60 -25.21
C LEU A 64 -17.01 2.49 -26.43
N SER A 65 -16.42 3.67 -26.20
CA SER A 65 -16.33 4.73 -27.19
C SER A 65 -15.74 4.15 -28.47
N GLU A 66 -16.42 4.32 -29.60
CA GLU A 66 -16.03 3.75 -30.90
C GLU A 66 -14.62 4.23 -31.36
N ALA A 67 -14.07 5.25 -30.71
CA ALA A 67 -12.79 5.86 -31.04
C ALA A 67 -11.55 5.12 -30.45
N LEU A 68 -11.72 4.19 -29.50
CA LEU A 68 -10.60 3.49 -28.85
C LEU A 68 -10.73 1.97 -29.01
N ASP A 69 -9.57 1.31 -29.12
CA ASP A 69 -9.48 -0.15 -29.11
C ASP A 69 -10.16 -0.73 -27.85
N PRO A 70 -11.11 -1.67 -27.98
CA PRO A 70 -11.86 -2.21 -26.85
C PRO A 70 -10.97 -2.83 -25.76
N GLY A 71 -9.83 -3.41 -26.14
CA GLY A 71 -8.84 -3.94 -25.19
C GLY A 71 -8.23 -2.84 -24.32
N GLN A 72 -7.89 -1.69 -24.90
CA GLN A 72 -7.36 -0.54 -24.16
C GLN A 72 -8.39 0.08 -23.20
N GLN A 73 -9.67 0.12 -23.59
CA GLN A 73 -10.73 0.63 -22.72
C GLN A 73 -10.92 -0.25 -21.49
N VAL A 74 -10.87 -1.56 -21.67
CA VAL A 74 -10.90 -2.53 -20.58
C VAL A 74 -9.73 -2.31 -19.62
N VAL A 75 -8.49 -2.18 -20.13
CA VAL A 75 -7.32 -1.92 -19.29
C VAL A 75 -7.50 -0.66 -18.47
N LYS A 76 -8.04 0.38 -19.09
CA LYS A 76 -8.33 1.65 -18.42
C LYS A 76 -9.33 1.47 -17.27
N ILE A 77 -10.42 0.74 -17.50
CA ILE A 77 -11.43 0.43 -16.47
C ILE A 77 -10.79 -0.34 -15.31
N VAL A 78 -10.06 -1.41 -15.61
CA VAL A 78 -9.39 -2.24 -14.59
C VAL A 78 -8.37 -1.41 -13.81
N ASN A 79 -7.55 -0.61 -14.49
CA ASN A 79 -6.57 0.25 -13.84
C ASN A 79 -7.24 1.27 -12.90
N ALA A 80 -8.29 1.94 -13.36
CA ALA A 80 -9.05 2.89 -12.55
C ALA A 80 -9.63 2.22 -11.29
N GLU A 81 -10.19 1.03 -11.41
CA GLU A 81 -10.72 0.27 -10.27
C GLU A 81 -9.65 -0.22 -9.31
N LEU A 82 -8.48 -0.64 -9.81
CA LEU A 82 -7.33 -0.99 -8.96
C LEU A 82 -6.80 0.24 -8.22
N THR A 83 -6.69 1.39 -8.89
CA THR A 83 -6.28 2.65 -8.26
C THR A 83 -7.27 3.09 -7.19
N ALA A 84 -8.57 3.03 -7.47
CA ALA A 84 -9.61 3.34 -6.50
C ALA A 84 -9.57 2.39 -5.30
N MET A 85 -9.37 1.08 -5.53
CA MET A 85 -9.23 0.07 -4.47
C MET A 85 -8.03 0.35 -3.55
N LEU A 86 -6.92 0.85 -4.10
CA LEU A 86 -5.70 1.14 -3.34
C LEU A 86 -5.74 2.50 -2.61
N GLY A 87 -6.86 3.23 -2.68
CA GLY A 87 -7.08 4.45 -1.91
C GLY A 87 -7.03 5.74 -2.73
N GLY A 88 -6.74 5.67 -4.04
CA GLY A 88 -6.85 6.77 -5.00
C GLY A 88 -5.85 7.92 -4.81
N GLU A 89 -5.86 8.57 -3.66
CA GLU A 89 -5.04 9.73 -3.34
C GLU A 89 -3.81 9.36 -2.52
N THR A 90 -2.69 10.03 -2.82
CA THR A 90 -1.46 9.88 -2.05
C THR A 90 -1.55 10.69 -0.77
N LEU A 91 -1.58 10.01 0.38
CA LEU A 91 -1.47 10.68 1.68
C LEU A 91 -0.09 11.31 1.84
N LYS A 92 -0.07 12.61 2.14
CA LYS A 92 1.14 13.32 2.55
C LYS A 92 1.23 13.33 4.07
N ILE A 93 2.45 13.31 4.60
CA ILE A 93 2.65 13.47 6.04
C ILE A 93 2.32 14.90 6.44
N THR A 94 1.33 15.04 7.33
CA THR A 94 0.98 16.32 7.96
C THR A 94 1.95 16.60 9.10
N TYR A 95 2.65 17.73 9.01
CA TYR A 95 3.56 18.18 10.07
C TYR A 95 2.81 19.00 11.11
N ALA A 96 3.24 18.89 12.37
CA ALA A 96 2.69 19.72 13.44
C ALA A 96 3.02 21.21 13.20
N GLY A 97 2.07 22.10 13.52
CA GLY A 97 2.27 23.55 13.38
C GLY A 97 3.36 24.11 14.30
N ARG A 98 3.69 23.40 15.38
CA ARG A 98 4.83 23.68 16.25
C ARG A 98 5.65 22.38 16.40
N PRO A 99 6.97 22.40 16.16
CA PRO A 99 7.82 21.24 16.39
C PRO A 99 7.80 20.77 17.87
N PRO A 100 8.03 19.48 18.14
CA PRO A 100 8.29 18.40 17.16
C PRO A 100 6.99 17.79 16.60
N THR A 101 7.08 17.16 15.43
CA THR A 101 5.99 16.32 14.89
C THR A 101 6.10 14.92 15.47
N VAL A 102 5.07 14.46 16.18
CA VAL A 102 5.04 13.11 16.78
C VAL A 102 4.41 12.12 15.80
N VAL A 103 5.12 11.03 15.51
CA VAL A 103 4.63 9.93 14.66
C VAL A 103 4.56 8.65 15.48
N LEU A 104 3.35 8.19 15.77
CA LEU A 104 3.11 6.92 16.46
C LEU A 104 3.09 5.76 15.47
N MET A 105 3.95 4.77 15.69
CA MET A 105 4.02 3.56 14.87
C MET A 105 3.17 2.44 15.51
N ALA A 106 1.89 2.38 15.15
CA ALA A 106 0.96 1.36 15.62
C ALA A 106 0.75 0.25 14.57
N GLY A 107 0.47 -0.97 15.03
CA GLY A 107 0.22 -2.12 14.15
C GLY A 107 0.41 -3.47 14.84
N LEU A 108 -0.02 -4.54 14.19
CA LEU A 108 0.05 -5.91 14.70
C LEU A 108 1.49 -6.39 14.92
N GLN A 109 1.67 -7.43 15.73
CA GLN A 109 2.97 -8.08 15.90
C GLN A 109 3.46 -8.60 14.54
N GLY A 110 4.76 -8.41 14.25
CA GLY A 110 5.34 -8.84 12.97
C GLY A 110 5.09 -7.91 11.78
N SER A 111 4.29 -6.84 11.90
CA SER A 111 4.01 -5.91 10.78
C SER A 111 5.19 -5.01 10.36
N GLY A 112 6.39 -5.24 10.91
CA GLY A 112 7.59 -4.50 10.55
C GLY A 112 7.73 -3.12 11.21
N LYS A 113 6.98 -2.81 12.29
CA LYS A 113 7.01 -1.51 12.99
C LYS A 113 8.41 -0.96 13.21
N THR A 114 9.27 -1.71 13.91
CA THR A 114 10.65 -1.28 14.26
C THR A 114 11.48 -0.93 13.02
N THR A 115 11.42 -1.77 11.98
CA THR A 115 12.14 -1.54 10.72
C THR A 115 11.56 -0.36 9.95
N ASN A 116 10.24 -0.22 9.93
CA ASN A 116 9.56 0.89 9.26
C ASN A 116 9.80 2.21 9.98
N SER A 117 9.91 2.24 11.32
CA SER A 117 10.32 3.43 12.07
C SER A 117 11.69 3.93 11.61
N ALA A 118 12.67 3.02 11.48
CA ALA A 118 14.01 3.39 11.01
C ALA A 118 14.02 3.86 9.55
N LYS A 119 13.28 3.18 8.66
CA LYS A 119 13.12 3.62 7.26
C LYS A 119 12.49 5.01 7.18
N LEU A 120 11.46 5.26 7.97
CA LEU A 120 10.76 6.53 8.00
C LEU A 120 11.65 7.65 8.57
N ALA A 121 12.40 7.38 9.64
CA ALA A 121 13.39 8.32 10.16
C ALA A 121 14.47 8.65 9.13
N ARG A 122 15.02 7.65 8.43
CA ARG A 122 15.97 7.87 7.32
C ARG A 122 15.37 8.74 6.22
N TRP A 123 14.10 8.52 5.87
CA TRP A 123 13.39 9.34 4.89
C TRP A 123 13.22 10.78 5.38
N PHE A 124 12.82 11.01 6.63
CA PHE A 124 12.77 12.36 7.19
C PHE A 124 14.14 13.05 7.20
N LYS A 125 15.21 12.32 7.57
CA LYS A 125 16.58 12.84 7.53
C LYS A 125 17.00 13.25 6.11
N SER A 126 16.62 12.47 5.09
CA SER A 126 16.91 12.85 3.69
C SER A 126 16.14 14.08 3.21
N GLN A 127 15.05 14.45 3.88
CA GLN A 127 14.32 15.70 3.68
C GLN A 127 14.89 16.87 4.52
N GLY A 128 16.05 16.71 5.17
CA GLY A 128 16.68 17.73 6.00
C GLY A 128 16.07 17.91 7.39
N ARG A 129 15.22 16.96 7.84
CA ARG A 129 14.68 16.96 9.22
C ARG A 129 15.66 16.32 10.20
N GLN A 130 15.46 16.57 11.49
CA GLN A 130 16.20 15.96 12.59
C GLN A 130 15.30 14.98 13.36
N PRO A 131 15.13 13.73 12.89
CA PRO A 131 14.30 12.75 13.57
C PRO A 131 14.97 12.23 14.85
N LEU A 132 14.14 11.91 15.85
CA LEU A 132 14.50 11.13 17.03
C LEU A 132 13.65 9.85 17.03
N LEU A 133 14.28 8.70 17.25
CA LEU A 133 13.56 7.43 17.41
C LEU A 133 13.35 7.15 18.89
N VAL A 134 12.12 6.80 19.28
CA VAL A 134 11.80 6.43 20.66
C VAL A 134 11.47 4.93 20.74
N GLY A 135 12.29 4.18 21.46
CA GLY A 135 12.14 2.74 21.69
C GLY A 135 11.16 2.44 22.81
N ALA A 136 9.86 2.52 22.52
CA ALA A 136 8.77 2.23 23.46
C ALA A 136 8.27 0.77 23.42
N ASP A 137 8.80 -0.09 22.55
CA ASP A 137 8.49 -1.53 22.53
C ASP A 137 9.35 -2.26 23.58
N LEU A 138 8.97 -2.11 24.86
CA LEU A 138 9.71 -2.64 26.01
C LEU A 138 9.34 -4.10 26.36
N GLN A 139 8.25 -4.61 25.79
CA GLN A 139 7.75 -5.96 26.07
C GLN A 139 8.38 -7.01 25.16
N ARG A 140 8.73 -6.64 23.91
CA ARG A 140 9.33 -7.57 22.96
C ARG A 140 10.84 -7.70 23.19
N PRO A 141 11.38 -8.92 23.35
CA PRO A 141 12.82 -9.13 23.51
C PRO A 141 13.63 -8.46 22.39
N ALA A 142 14.71 -7.79 22.78
CA ALA A 142 15.66 -7.12 21.88
C ALA A 142 15.07 -6.07 20.91
N ALA A 143 13.80 -5.65 21.05
CA ALA A 143 13.20 -4.66 20.14
C ALA A 143 13.90 -3.30 20.23
N VAL A 144 14.28 -2.88 21.44
CA VAL A 144 15.08 -1.66 21.68
C VAL A 144 16.47 -1.80 21.07
N GLU A 145 17.16 -2.91 21.28
CA GLU A 145 18.51 -3.13 20.72
C GLU A 145 18.50 -3.21 19.19
N GLN A 146 17.47 -3.81 18.61
CA GLN A 146 17.22 -3.78 17.17
C GLN A 146 17.08 -2.33 16.69
N LEU A 147 16.26 -1.52 17.38
CA LEU A 147 16.05 -0.12 17.02
C LEU A 147 17.34 0.71 17.16
N ARG A 148 18.12 0.52 18.24
CA ARG A 148 19.43 1.15 18.44
C ARG A 148 20.41 0.79 17.34
N THR A 149 20.43 -0.47 16.91
CA THR A 149 21.28 -0.92 15.81
C THR A 149 20.89 -0.27 14.49
N LEU A 150 19.60 -0.24 14.18
CA LEU A 150 19.09 0.44 12.98
C LEU A 150 19.35 1.94 13.02
N GLY A 151 19.13 2.60 14.16
CA GLY A 151 19.40 4.03 14.38
C GLY A 151 20.87 4.38 14.13
N ARG A 152 21.80 3.58 14.67
CA ARG A 152 23.24 3.75 14.40
C ARG A 152 23.59 3.64 12.91
N GLN A 153 22.99 2.71 12.19
CA GLN A 153 23.24 2.52 10.75
C GLN A 153 22.80 3.72 9.89
N ILE A 154 21.80 4.48 10.34
CA ILE A 154 21.27 5.65 9.63
C ILE A 154 21.68 6.98 10.29
N ASP A 155 22.51 6.91 11.34
CA ASP A 155 22.97 8.03 12.14
C ASP A 155 21.78 8.88 12.66
N VAL A 156 20.82 8.20 13.29
CA VAL A 156 19.64 8.81 13.94
C VAL A 156 19.67 8.43 15.42
N PRO A 157 19.52 9.41 16.34
CA PRO A 157 19.51 9.14 17.76
C PRO A 157 18.32 8.27 18.16
N VAL A 158 18.54 7.42 19.17
CA VAL A 158 17.51 6.53 19.71
C VAL A 158 17.43 6.73 21.22
N PHE A 159 16.29 7.23 21.69
CA PHE A 159 15.96 7.30 23.11
C PHE A 159 15.16 6.07 23.53
N SER A 160 15.50 5.46 24.67
CA SER A 160 14.71 4.40 25.28
C SER A 160 15.17 4.18 26.71
N GLU A 161 14.20 3.96 27.59
CA GLU A 161 14.43 3.65 29.00
C GLU A 161 13.62 2.41 29.42
N PRO A 162 14.13 1.63 30.39
CA PRO A 162 13.38 0.51 30.97
C PRO A 162 12.12 0.98 31.71
N GLY A 163 11.18 0.04 31.91
CA GLY A 163 9.98 0.27 32.71
C GLY A 163 8.73 0.42 31.86
N ASP A 164 8.07 1.57 31.97
CA ASP A 164 6.76 1.82 31.35
C ASP A 164 6.89 2.49 29.96
N PRO A 165 6.27 1.92 28.90
CA PRO A 165 6.29 2.51 27.56
C PRO A 165 5.75 3.94 27.48
N VAL A 166 4.74 4.30 28.28
CA VAL A 166 4.15 5.63 28.27
C VAL A 166 5.13 6.64 28.85
N ALA A 167 5.73 6.33 30.00
CA ALA A 167 6.78 7.14 30.60
C ALA A 167 7.99 7.32 29.66
N THR A 168 8.44 6.25 29.00
CA THR A 168 9.54 6.31 28.02
C THR A 168 9.18 7.19 26.82
N ALA A 169 7.94 7.12 26.32
CA ALA A 169 7.48 7.98 25.23
C ALA A 169 7.41 9.45 25.63
N GLN A 170 6.94 9.76 26.84
CA GLN A 170 6.85 11.12 27.37
C GLN A 170 8.23 11.74 27.58
N ARG A 171 9.17 11.00 28.15
CA ARG A 171 10.54 11.50 28.36
C ARG A 171 11.30 11.67 27.05
N GLY A 172 11.14 10.73 26.11
CA GLY A 172 11.72 10.85 24.77
C GLY A 172 11.14 12.01 23.95
N PHE A 173 9.97 12.54 24.29
CA PHE A 173 9.44 13.76 23.67
C PHE A 173 10.11 15.04 24.23
N GLY A 174 10.64 14.99 25.45
CA GLY A 174 11.29 16.12 26.11
C GLY A 174 12.78 16.28 25.79
N GLU A 175 13.39 15.28 25.14
CA GLU A 175 14.76 15.30 24.61
C GLU A 175 14.84 15.99 23.25
#